data_AF-A0A3L9Y9F4-F1
#
_entry.id   AF-A0A3L9Y9F4-F1
#
_cell.length_a   1.000
_cell.length_b   1.000
_cell.length_c   1.000
_cell.angle_alpha   90.00
_cell.angle_beta   90.00
_cell.angle_gamma   90.00
#
_symmetry.space_group_name_H-M   'P 1'
#
loop_
_entity.id
_entity.type
_entity.pdbx_description
1 polymer ?
#
loop_
_entity_poly.entity_id
_entity_poly.type
_entity_poly.pdbx_seq_one_letter_code
_entity_poly.pdbx_strand_id
1 'polypeptide(L)'
;MDHQIRLFNNRVSRIEQAYATRIPNAYAITSDGLVVPRSRRRLRFRFPLRALIYGFACAVLLKGFLIYHLGQESYSARIDTLLAGSTYDQFAARVLMPDPASLWLAEKYALAVNFIRQP
;
A
#
# COMPACT_ATOMS: atom_id res chain seq x y z
N MET A 1 12.26 7.96 63.01
CA MET A 1 11.67 8.81 61.95
C MET A 1 11.67 8.12 60.59
N ASP A 2 12.77 7.49 60.18
CA ASP A 2 12.92 6.85 58.86
C ASP A 2 11.89 5.79 58.50
N HIS A 3 11.39 5.05 59.48
CA HIS A 3 10.36 4.03 59.26
C HIS A 3 9.05 4.65 58.74
N GLN A 4 8.63 5.80 59.28
CA GLN A 4 7.39 6.44 58.86
C GLN A 4 7.49 6.99 57.43
N ILE A 5 8.66 7.53 57.07
CA ILE A 5 8.95 8.02 55.71
C ILE A 5 8.89 6.87 54.69
N ARG A 6 9.43 5.70 55.03
CA ARG A 6 9.37 4.52 54.14
C ARG A 6 7.94 4.04 53.93
N LEU A 7 7.13 3.99 54.99
CA LEU A 7 5.71 3.62 54.88
C LEU A 7 4.92 4.63 54.02
N PHE A 8 5.21 5.92 54.18
CA PHE A 8 4.62 6.97 53.38
C PHE A 8 5.00 6.82 51.89
N ASN A 9 6.29 6.67 51.58
CA ASN A 9 6.78 6.49 50.22
C ASN A 9 6.22 5.23 49.55
N ASN A 10 6.08 4.14 50.30
CA ASN A 10 5.47 2.90 49.80
C ASN A 10 3.99 3.06 49.45
N ARG A 11 3.26 3.93 50.15
CA ARG A 11 1.86 4.24 49.85
C ARG A 11 1.75 5.14 48.62
N VAL A 12 2.62 6.15 48.53
CA VAL A 12 2.68 7.06 47.37
C VAL A 12 3.00 6.29 46.10
N SER A 13 4.03 5.44 46.11
CA SER A 13 4.42 4.65 44.94
C SER A 13 3.31 3.69 44.47
N ARG A 14 2.53 3.14 45.40
CA ARG A 14 1.37 2.29 45.08
C ARG A 14 0.25 3.07 44.39
N ILE A 15 0.01 4.31 44.81
CA ILE A 15 -0.98 5.21 44.18
C ILE A 15 -0.51 5.59 42.78
N GLU A 16 0.77 5.95 42.62
CA GLU A 16 1.37 6.28 41.32
C GLU A 16 1.30 5.11 40.34
N GLN A 17 1.63 3.89 40.80
CA GLN A 17 1.54 2.67 39.98
C GLN A 17 0.10 2.35 39.56
N ALA A 18 -0.87 2.51 40.48
CA ALA A 18 -2.29 2.32 40.18
C ALA A 18 -2.84 3.37 39.20
N TYR A 19 -2.32 4.60 39.25
CA TYR A 19 -2.71 5.68 38.33
C TYR A 19 -2.08 5.48 36.93
N ALA A 20 -0.81 5.06 36.86
CA ALA A 20 -0.11 4.76 35.63
C ALA A 20 -0.70 3.57 34.85
N THR A 21 -1.26 2.58 35.55
CA THR A 21 -1.95 1.44 34.90
C THR A 21 -3.35 1.79 34.42
N ARG A 22 -4.06 2.72 35.06
CA ARG A 22 -5.43 3.12 34.66
C ARG A 22 -5.49 4.14 33.53
N ILE A 23 -4.43 4.92 33.31
CA ILE A 23 -4.38 5.95 32.26
C ILE A 23 -3.34 5.52 31.21
N PRO A 24 -3.75 4.79 30.16
CA PRO A 24 -2.82 4.33 29.14
C PRO A 24 -2.28 5.51 28.31
N ASN A 25 -1.14 6.07 28.70
CA ASN A 25 -0.33 7.03 27.90
C ASN A 25 -1.13 8.16 27.22
N ALA A 26 -2.27 8.55 27.79
CA ALA A 26 -3.20 9.49 27.17
C ALA A 26 -2.86 10.94 27.49
N TYR A 27 -2.03 11.19 28.51
CA TYR A 27 -1.61 12.51 28.94
C TYR A 27 -0.10 12.52 29.19
N ALA A 28 0.56 13.61 28.79
CA ALA A 28 1.94 13.91 29.13
C ALA A 28 1.97 15.16 30.00
N ILE A 29 2.85 15.17 30.99
CA ILE A 29 3.09 16.35 31.82
C ILE A 29 4.26 17.11 31.20
N THR A 30 4.04 18.36 30.84
CA THR A 30 5.09 19.27 30.36
C THR A 30 5.98 19.70 31.54
N SER A 31 7.20 20.19 31.29
CA SER A 31 8.12 20.73 32.31
C SER A 31 7.47 21.75 33.25
N ASP A 32 6.42 22.43 32.76
CA ASP A 32 5.71 23.51 33.45
C ASP A 32 4.54 22.99 34.29
N GLY A 33 4.37 21.67 34.42
CA GLY A 33 3.32 21.04 35.23
C GLY A 33 1.95 20.95 34.57
N LEU A 34 1.81 21.38 33.31
CA LEU A 34 0.57 21.29 32.55
C LEU A 34 0.32 19.87 32.03
N VAL A 35 -0.92 19.39 32.18
CA VAL A 35 -1.37 18.07 31.70
C VAL A 35 -1.91 18.21 30.28
N VAL A 36 -1.17 17.71 29.29
CA VAL A 36 -1.55 17.78 27.87
C VAL A 36 -1.98 16.40 27.38
N PRO A 37 -3.12 16.25 26.69
CA PRO A 37 -3.52 14.98 26.10
C PRO A 37 -2.52 14.56 25.02
N ARG A 38 -1.76 13.50 25.28
CA ARG A 38 -0.84 12.91 24.31
C ARG A 38 -1.65 12.00 23.39
N SER A 39 -2.16 12.58 22.30
CA SER A 39 -2.75 11.79 21.23
C SER A 39 -1.66 10.90 20.65
N ARG A 40 -1.60 9.63 21.09
CA ARG A 40 -0.83 8.60 20.43
C ARG A 40 -1.56 8.33 19.12
N ARG A 41 -1.36 9.20 18.11
CA ARG A 41 -1.78 8.94 16.73
C ARG A 41 -1.06 7.67 16.33
N ARG A 42 -1.69 6.52 16.57
CA ARG A 42 -1.30 5.27 15.94
C ARG A 42 -1.45 5.59 14.46
N LEU A 43 -0.35 5.81 13.75
CA LEU A 43 -0.34 5.74 12.31
C LEU A 43 -0.80 4.32 11.97
N ARG A 44 -2.13 4.15 11.83
CA ARG A 44 -2.68 2.92 11.28
C ARG A 44 -2.27 2.97 9.83
N PHE A 45 -1.13 2.34 9.54
CA PHE A 45 -0.71 1.99 8.19
C PHE A 45 -1.75 1.00 7.67
N ARG A 46 -2.92 1.51 7.26
CA ARG A 46 -3.94 0.70 6.59
C ARG A 46 -3.36 0.47 5.21
N PHE A 47 -2.75 -0.69 5.01
CA PHE A 47 -2.21 -1.10 3.72
C PHE A 47 -3.28 -0.82 2.64
N PRO A 48 -2.98 0.02 1.63
CA PRO A 48 -3.99 0.55 0.74
C PRO A 48 -4.34 -0.49 -0.34
N LEU A 49 -4.96 -1.59 0.07
CA LEU A 49 -5.39 -2.68 -0.82
C LEU A 49 -6.21 -2.17 -2.00
N ARG A 50 -7.06 -1.16 -1.76
CA ARG A 50 -7.83 -0.51 -2.82
C ARG A 50 -6.92 0.10 -3.90
N ALA A 51 -5.90 0.85 -3.49
CA ALA A 51 -4.95 1.46 -4.44
C ALA A 51 -4.16 0.40 -5.20
N LEU A 52 -3.77 -0.69 -4.54
CA LEU A 52 -3.10 -1.82 -5.20
C LEU A 52 -3.98 -2.46 -6.27
N ILE A 53 -5.26 -2.69 -5.97
CA ILE A 53 -6.24 -3.27 -6.91
C ILE A 53 -6.44 -2.34 -8.11
N TYR A 54 -6.64 -1.04 -7.87
CA TYR A 54 -6.80 -0.07 -8.96
C TYR A 54 -5.53 0.07 -9.81
N GLY A 55 -4.35 0.06 -9.18
CA GLY A 55 -3.07 0.08 -9.89
C GLY A 55 -2.88 -1.15 -10.77
N PHE A 56 -3.20 -2.34 -10.25
CA PHE A 56 -3.16 -3.57 -11.01
C PHE A 56 -4.15 -3.56 -12.18
N ALA A 57 -5.40 -3.15 -11.96
CA ALA A 57 -6.40 -3.01 -13.01
C ALA A 57 -5.93 -2.06 -14.12
N CYS A 58 -5.36 -0.91 -13.75
CA CYS A 58 -4.80 0.05 -14.70
C CYS A 58 -3.67 -0.56 -15.54
N ALA A 59 -2.77 -1.33 -14.91
CA ALA A 59 -1.68 -2.00 -15.63
C ALA A 59 -2.18 -3.01 -16.66
N VAL A 60 -3.19 -3.81 -16.33
CA VAL A 60 -3.80 -4.78 -17.26
C VAL A 60 -4.53 -4.06 -18.40
N LEU A 61 -5.28 -2.99 -18.10
CA LEU A 61 -5.95 -2.16 -19.12
C LEU A 61 -4.94 -1.58 -20.11
N LEU A 62 -3.84 -1.01 -19.61
CA LEU A 62 -2.77 -0.47 -20.44
C LEU A 62 -2.14 -1.57 -21.31
N LYS A 63 -1.84 -2.74 -20.76
CA LYS A 63 -1.32 -3.89 -21.54
C LYS A 63 -2.27 -4.31 -22.66
N GLY A 64 -3.56 -4.51 -22.35
CA GLY A 64 -4.56 -4.87 -23.35
C GLY A 64 -4.69 -3.81 -24.46
N PHE A 65 -4.58 -2.53 -24.09
CA PHE A 65 -4.55 -1.44 -25.05
C PHE A 65 -3.31 -1.49 -25.96
N LEU A 66 -2.11 -1.77 -25.42
CA LEU A 66 -0.91 -1.94 -26.24
C LEU A 66 -1.07 -3.10 -27.23
N ILE A 67 -1.58 -4.25 -26.78
CA ILE A 67 -1.79 -5.42 -27.64
C ILE A 67 -2.78 -5.08 -28.76
N TYR A 68 -3.88 -4.41 -28.43
CA TYR A 68 -4.85 -3.94 -29.43
C TYR A 68 -4.23 -2.98 -30.44
N HIS A 69 -3.45 -1.99 -29.98
CA HIS A 69 -2.90 -0.95 -30.84
C HIS A 69 -1.77 -1.46 -31.75
N LEU A 70 -0.89 -2.33 -31.24
CA LEU A 70 0.23 -2.88 -31.99
C LEU A 70 -0.17 -4.10 -32.84
N GLY A 71 -1.23 -4.81 -32.44
CA GLY A 71 -1.56 -6.14 -32.94
C GLY A 71 -0.74 -7.22 -32.23
N GLN A 72 -1.34 -8.42 -32.13
CA GLN A 72 -0.79 -9.52 -31.34
C GLN A 72 0.58 -10.00 -31.84
N GLU A 73 0.76 -10.14 -33.16
CA GLU A 73 2.03 -10.61 -33.75
C GLU A 73 3.18 -9.61 -33.55
N SER A 74 2.92 -8.32 -33.80
CA SER A 74 3.92 -7.27 -33.59
C SER A 74 4.31 -7.14 -32.12
N TYR A 75 3.35 -7.37 -31.22
CA TYR A 75 3.60 -7.34 -29.78
C TYR A 75 4.47 -8.52 -29.33
N SER A 76 4.17 -9.75 -29.77
CA SER A 76 4.99 -10.92 -29.44
C SER A 76 6.41 -10.79 -29.99
N ALA A 77 6.58 -10.30 -31.23
CA ALA A 77 7.90 -10.07 -31.80
C ALA A 77 8.75 -9.11 -30.95
N ARG A 78 8.14 -8.06 -30.37
CA ARG A 78 8.85 -7.14 -29.46
C ARG A 78 9.25 -7.82 -28.15
N ILE A 79 8.40 -8.68 -27.61
CA ILE A 79 8.75 -9.47 -26.42
C ILE A 79 9.93 -10.39 -26.71
N ASP A 80 9.94 -11.05 -27.87
CA ASP A 80 11.05 -11.90 -28.28
C ASP A 80 12.35 -11.11 -28.40
N THR A 81 12.30 -9.88 -28.95
CA THR A 81 13.48 -9.00 -28.97
C THR A 81 13.95 -8.59 -27.57
N LEU A 82 13.03 -8.38 -26.61
CA LEU A 82 13.38 -8.06 -25.22
C LEU A 82 13.95 -9.29 -24.49
N LEU A 83 13.47 -10.49 -24.78
CA LEU A 83 14.00 -11.74 -24.23
C LEU A 83 15.42 -12.03 -24.74
N ALA A 84 15.74 -11.63 -25.96
CA ALA A 84 17.10 -11.73 -26.52
C ALA A 84 18.06 -10.65 -25.98
N GLY A 85 17.55 -9.64 -25.26
CA GLY A 85 18.30 -8.49 -24.79
C GLY A 85 19.03 -8.68 -23.44
N SER A 86 19.29 -7.57 -22.76
CA SER A 86 19.97 -7.53 -21.47
C SER A 86 19.15 -8.18 -20.36
N THR A 87 19.75 -8.41 -19.19
CA THR A 87 19.04 -8.96 -18.01
C THR A 87 17.85 -8.10 -17.57
N TYR A 88 17.94 -6.78 -17.74
CA TYR A 88 16.83 -5.86 -17.46
C TYR A 88 15.72 -6.00 -18.51
N ASP A 89 16.09 -6.13 -19.79
CA ASP A 89 15.12 -6.33 -20.88
C ASP A 89 14.38 -7.65 -20.74
N GLN A 90 15.08 -8.71 -20.36
CA GLN A 90 14.47 -10.02 -20.09
C GLN A 90 13.49 -9.95 -18.91
N PHE A 91 13.79 -9.16 -17.88
CA PHE A 91 12.85 -8.94 -16.78
C PHE A 91 11.61 -8.20 -17.26
N ALA A 92 11.79 -7.11 -18.02
CA ALA A 92 10.68 -6.37 -18.62
C ALA A 92 9.84 -7.27 -19.53
N ALA A 93 10.47 -8.13 -20.33
CA ALA A 93 9.81 -9.08 -21.21
C ALA A 93 8.91 -10.05 -20.43
N ARG A 94 9.41 -10.61 -19.32
CA ARG A 94 8.61 -11.50 -18.45
C ARG A 94 7.43 -10.79 -17.82
N VAL A 95 7.60 -9.53 -17.41
CA VAL A 95 6.50 -8.72 -16.86
C VAL A 95 5.45 -8.42 -17.94
N LEU A 96 5.90 -8.20 -19.18
CA LEU A 96 5.06 -7.84 -20.33
C LEU A 96 4.47 -9.05 -21.07
N MET A 97 4.83 -10.29 -20.72
CA MET A 97 4.27 -11.48 -21.35
C MET A 97 2.73 -11.40 -21.42
N PRO A 98 2.13 -11.79 -22.56
CA PRO A 98 0.70 -11.67 -22.77
C PRO A 98 -0.04 -12.60 -21.79
N ASP A 99 -0.89 -11.99 -20.97
CA ASP A 99 -1.77 -12.69 -20.04
C ASP A 99 -3.21 -12.79 -20.61
N PRO A 100 -4.01 -13.81 -20.22
CA PRO A 100 -5.36 -13.99 -20.74
C PRO A 100 -6.28 -12.79 -20.52
N ALA A 101 -6.08 -12.04 -19.43
CA ALA A 101 -6.87 -10.85 -19.12
C ALA A 101 -6.58 -9.71 -20.10
N SER A 102 -5.30 -9.48 -20.43
CA SER A 102 -4.87 -8.48 -21.41
C SER A 102 -5.34 -8.82 -22.83
N LEU A 103 -5.34 -10.11 -23.21
CA LEU A 103 -5.87 -10.56 -24.50
C LEU A 103 -7.38 -10.33 -24.61
N TRP A 104 -8.14 -10.71 -23.58
CA TRP A 104 -9.58 -10.45 -23.54
C TRP A 104 -9.91 -8.95 -23.63
N LEU A 105 -9.12 -8.11 -22.94
CA LEU A 105 -9.27 -6.65 -23.04
C LEU A 105 -8.96 -6.12 -24.44
N ALA A 106 -7.94 -6.66 -25.11
CA ALA A 106 -7.63 -6.28 -26.49
C ALA A 106 -8.80 -6.56 -27.44
N GLU A 107 -9.48 -7.69 -27.29
CA GLU A 107 -10.71 -8.00 -28.05
C GLU A 107 -11.84 -7.01 -27.75
N LYS A 108 -12.02 -6.62 -26.48
CA LYS A 108 -13.02 -5.61 -26.11
C LYS A 108 -12.71 -4.24 -26.70
N TYR A 109 -11.44 -3.84 -26.72
CA TYR A 109 -11.03 -2.60 -27.39
C TYR A 109 -11.33 -2.64 -28.88
N ALA A 110 -11.08 -3.76 -29.56
CA ALA A 110 -11.42 -3.94 -30.96
C ALA A 110 -12.93 -3.79 -31.21
N LEU A 111 -13.76 -4.46 -30.40
CA LEU A 111 -15.22 -4.34 -30.48
C LEU A 111 -15.70 -2.90 -30.24
N ALA A 112 -15.17 -2.23 -29.22
CA ALA A 112 -15.54 -0.86 -28.89
C ALA A 112 -15.19 0.12 -30.03
N VAL A 113 -14.01 -0.02 -30.62
CA VAL A 113 -13.58 0.85 -31.73
C VAL A 113 -14.40 0.58 -32.98
N ASN A 114 -14.70 -0.69 -33.29
CA ASN A 114 -15.55 -1.04 -34.42
C ASN A 114 -16.97 -0.48 -34.26
N PHE A 115 -17.53 -0.55 -33.05
CA PHE A 115 -18.83 0.04 -32.73
C PHE A 115 -18.84 1.56 -32.93
N ILE A 116 -17.78 2.26 -32.51
CA ILE A 116 -17.68 3.73 -32.70
C ILE A 116 -17.52 4.10 -34.19
N ARG A 117 -16.85 3.24 -34.97
CA ARG A 117 -16.56 3.48 -36.39
C ARG A 117 -17.77 3.25 -37.31
N GLN A 118 -18.76 2.46 -36.88
CA GLN A 118 -19.98 2.19 -37.65
C GLN A 118 -21.15 3.03 -37.10
N PRO A 119 -21.49 4.20 -37.71
CA PRO A 119 -22.70 4.92 -37.39
C PRO A 119 -23.96 4.20 -37.88
#